data_AF-A0A8J9T1R2-F1
#
_entry.id   AF-A0A8J9T1R2-F1
#
_cell.length_a   1.000
_cell.length_b   1.000
_cell.length_c   1.000
_cell.angle_alpha   90.00
_cell.angle_beta   90.00
_cell.angle_gamma   90.00
#
_symmetry.space_group_name_H-M   'P 1'
#
loop_
_entity.id
_entity.type
_entity.pdbx_description
1 polymer ?
#
loop_
_entity_poly.entity_id
_entity_poly.type
_entity_poly.pdbx_seq_one_letter_code
_entity_poly.pdbx_strand_id
1 'polypeptide(L)'
;YSGGQATEGQGGYYGSGGARVLPHDSATASGRSMMLALAQDVEKIQSVMTELEVLENLLRSEEETAQGSVTGKSIELKANIKKLMTAADVLESLNRLEVQGEPVWGLSTEEREMIVTAREKVNEC
;
A
#
# COMPACT_ATOMS: atom_id res chain seq x y z
N TYR A 1 70.61 -5.53 26.14
CA TYR A 1 69.83 -5.81 27.37
C TYR A 1 69.31 -4.48 27.88
N SER A 2 68.11 -4.08 27.46
CA SER A 2 66.78 -4.43 28.01
C SER A 2 66.52 -3.85 29.40
N GLY A 3 65.51 -3.00 29.50
CA GLY A 3 64.94 -2.62 30.79
C GLY A 3 64.06 -1.37 30.81
N GLY A 4 63.30 -1.06 29.75
CA GLY A 4 62.23 -0.07 29.84
C GLY A 4 61.09 -0.60 30.71
N GLN A 5 60.73 0.12 31.77
CA GLN A 5 59.54 -0.16 32.57
C GLN A 5 58.30 0.36 31.85
N ALA A 6 57.36 -0.54 31.54
CA ALA A 6 55.96 -0.21 31.31
C ALA A 6 55.15 -0.82 32.47
N THR A 7 54.58 0.03 33.30
CA THR A 7 53.54 -0.34 34.26
C THR A 7 52.20 -0.19 33.56
N GLU A 8 51.65 -1.30 33.08
CA GLU A 8 50.20 -1.48 32.89
C GLU A 8 49.85 -2.90 33.30
N GLY A 9 49.29 -3.03 34.49
CA GLY A 9 48.89 -4.30 35.08
C GLY A 9 47.58 -4.13 35.82
N GLN A 10 46.47 -4.06 35.08
CA GLN A 10 45.18 -4.57 35.54
C GLN A 10 44.18 -4.57 34.39
N GLY A 11 43.75 -5.77 34.00
CA GLY A 11 42.74 -5.94 32.96
C GLY A 11 42.57 -7.41 32.60
N GLY A 12 42.35 -8.26 33.62
CA GLY A 12 41.90 -9.62 33.37
C GLY A 12 40.51 -9.58 32.75
N TYR A 13 40.37 -10.11 31.54
CA TYR A 13 39.09 -10.61 31.05
C TYR A 13 39.34 -11.77 30.10
N TYR A 14 38.95 -12.96 30.56
CA TYR A 14 38.78 -14.19 29.79
C TYR A 14 38.05 -13.84 28.47
N GLY A 15 38.54 -14.22 27.29
CA GLY A 15 38.49 -15.60 26.84
C GLY A 15 37.04 -16.07 26.74
N SER A 16 36.39 -15.82 25.60
CA SER A 16 35.39 -16.67 24.90
C SER A 16 34.20 -15.91 24.30
N GLY A 17 33.93 -16.18 23.03
CA GLY A 17 32.64 -15.96 22.39
C GLY A 17 32.25 -14.51 22.17
N GLY A 18 32.81 -13.87 21.14
CA GLY A 18 32.21 -12.69 20.54
C GLY A 18 30.82 -13.06 20.00
N ALA A 19 29.81 -13.02 20.88
CA ALA A 19 28.43 -12.91 20.50
C ALA A 19 28.35 -11.65 19.63
N ARG A 20 28.11 -11.86 18.34
CA ARG A 20 27.78 -10.79 17.41
C ARG A 20 26.55 -10.12 18.00
N VAL A 21 26.75 -9.03 18.73
CA VAL A 21 25.71 -8.07 19.01
C VAL A 21 25.31 -7.58 17.63
N LEU A 22 24.23 -8.17 17.10
CA LEU A 22 23.48 -7.58 16.02
C LEU A 22 23.23 -6.14 16.50
N PRO A 23 23.68 -5.11 15.76
CA PRO A 23 23.23 -3.77 16.06
C PRO A 23 21.70 -3.86 16.07
N HIS A 24 21.13 -3.58 17.24
CA HIS A 24 19.71 -3.38 17.41
C HIS A 24 19.33 -2.31 16.39
N ASP A 25 18.76 -2.75 15.27
CA ASP A 25 18.41 -1.94 14.11
C ASP A 25 17.15 -1.13 14.45
N SER A 26 17.24 -0.33 15.51
CA SER A 26 16.23 0.65 15.93
C SER A 26 16.38 1.96 15.14
N ALA A 27 16.88 1.89 13.89
CA ALA A 27 17.11 3.07 13.06
C ALA A 27 16.63 2.94 11.60
N THR A 28 16.00 1.83 11.16
CA THR A 28 15.47 1.76 9.77
C THR A 28 14.05 1.20 9.62
N ALA A 29 13.33 0.95 10.71
CA ALA A 29 11.94 0.49 10.65
C ALA A 29 10.92 1.58 10.24
N SER A 30 11.28 2.86 10.29
CA SER A 30 10.32 3.95 10.01
C SER A 30 10.09 4.21 8.52
N GLY A 31 11.02 3.82 7.64
CA GLY A 31 10.90 4.03 6.19
C GLY A 31 10.41 2.80 5.42
N ARG A 32 10.87 1.60 5.81
CA ARG A 32 10.46 0.34 5.15
C ARG A 32 9.01 -0.04 5.44
N SER A 33 8.49 0.30 6.61
CA SER A 33 7.09 0.01 6.95
C SER A 33 6.08 0.86 6.19
N MET A 34 6.49 2.01 5.61
CA MET A 34 5.64 2.81 4.72
C MET A 34 5.60 2.28 3.29
N MET A 35 6.50 1.37 2.92
CA MET A 35 6.60 0.83 1.55
C MET A 35 6.10 -0.62 1.42
N LEU A 36 5.45 -1.14 2.48
CA LEU A 36 4.84 -2.47 2.48
C LEU A 36 3.33 -2.33 2.35
N ALA A 37 2.75 -3.08 1.40
CA ALA A 37 1.30 -3.21 1.29
C ALA A 37 0.70 -3.74 2.60
N LEU A 38 -0.24 -2.98 3.16
CA LEU A 38 -1.07 -3.48 4.24
C LEU A 38 -2.21 -4.31 3.63
N ALA A 39 -2.34 -5.57 4.05
CA ALA A 39 -3.38 -6.47 3.56
C ALA A 39 -4.79 -5.85 3.70
N GLN A 40 -5.02 -5.11 4.78
CA GLN A 40 -6.28 -4.41 5.02
C GLN A 40 -6.59 -3.36 3.93
N ASP A 41 -5.59 -2.62 3.45
CA ASP A 41 -5.79 -1.63 2.39
C ASP A 41 -6.08 -2.33 1.06
N VAL A 42 -5.40 -3.44 0.78
CA VAL A 42 -5.63 -4.23 -0.44
C VAL A 42 -7.04 -4.83 -0.46
N GLU A 43 -7.47 -5.45 0.63
CA GLU A 43 -8.83 -5.99 0.77
C GLU A 43 -9.90 -4.90 0.60
N LYS A 44 -9.64 -3.69 1.13
CA LYS A 44 -10.54 -2.55 0.98
C LYS A 44 -10.66 -2.13 -0.48
N ILE A 45 -9.55 -1.96 -1.20
CA ILE A 45 -9.56 -1.61 -2.62
C ILE A 45 -10.22 -2.73 -3.45
N GLN A 46 -9.96 -3.99 -3.13
CA GLN A 46 -10.57 -5.12 -3.80
C GLN A 46 -12.10 -5.14 -3.63
N SER A 47 -12.59 -4.91 -2.41
CA SER A 47 -14.03 -4.80 -2.14
C SER A 47 -14.67 -3.66 -2.94
N VAL A 48 -14.00 -2.51 -2.98
CA VAL A 48 -14.47 -1.31 -3.70
C VAL A 48 -14.48 -1.55 -5.20
N MET A 49 -13.45 -2.18 -5.76
CA MET A 49 -13.38 -2.52 -7.19
C MET A 49 -14.46 -3.54 -7.58
N THR A 50 -14.75 -4.50 -6.70
CA THR A 50 -15.85 -5.47 -6.90
C THR A 50 -17.20 -4.77 -6.91
N GLU A 51 -17.44 -3.87 -5.96
CA GLU A 51 -18.68 -3.08 -5.89
C GLU A 51 -18.82 -2.16 -7.12
N LEU A 52 -17.72 -1.56 -7.56
CA LEU A 52 -17.69 -0.74 -8.77
C LEU A 52 -18.05 -1.56 -10.01
N GLU A 53 -17.51 -2.77 -10.17
CA GLU A 53 -17.86 -3.65 -11.29
C GLU A 53 -19.37 -3.98 -11.31
N VAL A 54 -19.96 -4.22 -10.14
CA VAL A 54 -21.41 -4.43 -10.02
C VAL A 54 -22.19 -3.19 -10.46
N LEU A 55 -21.79 -2.00 -10.00
CA LEU A 55 -22.44 -0.74 -10.38
C LEU A 55 -22.28 -0.42 -11.87
N GLU A 56 -21.12 -0.69 -12.45
CA GLU A 56 -20.87 -0.52 -13.90
C GLU A 56 -21.71 -1.48 -14.73
N ASN A 57 -21.85 -2.74 -14.30
CA ASN A 57 -22.71 -3.71 -14.97
C ASN A 57 -24.19 -3.31 -14.90
N LEU A 58 -24.65 -2.81 -13.75
CA LEU A 58 -26.01 -2.27 -13.61
C LEU A 58 -26.22 -1.04 -14.49
N LEU A 59 -25.24 -0.14 -14.56
CA LEU A 59 -25.30 1.04 -15.42
C LEU A 59 -25.39 0.64 -16.89
N ARG A 60 -24.56 -0.32 -17.33
CA ARG A 60 -24.59 -0.85 -18.70
C ARG A 60 -25.95 -1.47 -19.03
N SER A 61 -26.50 -2.29 -18.15
CA SER A 61 -27.81 -2.91 -18.35
C SER A 61 -28.94 -1.88 -18.42
N GLU A 62 -28.88 -0.83 -17.61
CA GLU A 62 -29.85 0.27 -17.66
C GLU A 62 -29.70 1.10 -18.94
N GLU A 63 -28.47 1.38 -19.39
CA GLU A 63 -28.21 2.10 -20.65
C GLU A 63 -28.68 1.31 -21.88
N GLU A 64 -28.49 -0.01 -21.88
CA GLU A 64 -29.00 -0.92 -22.91
C GLU A 64 -30.54 -0.94 -22.93
N THR A 65 -31.16 -1.03 -21.76
CA THR A 65 -32.63 -1.03 -21.61
C THR A 65 -33.24 0.31 -22.03
N ALA A 66 -32.55 1.41 -21.70
CA ALA A 66 -32.98 2.76 -22.03
C ALA A 66 -32.62 3.20 -23.46
N GLN A 67 -32.00 2.33 -24.27
CA GLN A 67 -31.51 2.62 -25.63
C GLN A 67 -30.65 3.89 -25.68
N GLY A 68 -29.77 4.07 -24.70
CA GLY A 68 -28.91 5.25 -24.59
C GLY A 68 -29.60 6.53 -24.11
N SER A 69 -30.87 6.45 -23.69
CA SER A 69 -31.55 7.56 -23.04
C SER A 69 -31.11 7.68 -21.58
N VAL A 70 -30.88 8.90 -21.11
CA VAL A 70 -30.48 9.16 -19.73
C VAL A 70 -31.69 8.99 -18.81
N THR A 71 -31.73 7.88 -18.06
CA THR A 71 -32.76 7.64 -17.02
C THR A 71 -32.31 8.18 -15.67
N GLY A 72 -33.25 8.50 -14.78
CA GLY A 72 -32.92 8.91 -13.40
C GLY A 72 -32.03 7.88 -12.68
N LYS A 73 -32.27 6.59 -12.93
CA LYS A 73 -31.44 5.49 -12.42
C LYS A 73 -30.01 5.52 -12.97
N SER A 74 -29.83 5.78 -14.27
CA SER A 74 -28.49 5.90 -14.86
C SER A 74 -27.68 7.06 -14.25
N ILE A 75 -28.35 8.17 -13.91
CA ILE A 75 -27.72 9.31 -13.22
C ILE A 75 -27.32 8.94 -11.79
N GLU A 76 -28.22 8.27 -11.06
CA GLU A 76 -27.96 7.80 -9.69
C GLU A 76 -26.78 6.81 -9.64
N LEU A 77 -26.74 5.86 -10.58
CA LEU A 77 -25.64 4.89 -10.70
C LEU A 77 -24.31 5.57 -10.99
N LYS A 78 -24.26 6.52 -11.95
CA LYS A 78 -23.06 7.33 -12.23
C LYS A 78 -22.61 8.13 -11.00
N ALA A 79 -23.55 8.73 -10.28
CA ALA A 79 -23.25 9.46 -9.05
C ALA A 79 -22.71 8.55 -7.94
N ASN A 80 -23.24 7.33 -7.81
CA ASN A 80 -22.77 6.35 -6.83
C ASN A 80 -21.37 5.83 -7.18
N ILE A 81 -21.09 5.52 -8.45
CA ILE A 81 -19.73 5.14 -8.92
C ILE A 81 -18.72 6.23 -8.56
N LYS A 82 -19.05 7.50 -8.90
CA LYS A 82 -18.18 8.63 -8.57
C LYS A 82 -17.97 8.79 -7.07
N LYS A 83 -19.02 8.66 -6.26
CA LYS A 83 -18.91 8.72 -4.79
C LYS A 83 -18.04 7.59 -4.24
N LEU A 84 -18.16 6.38 -4.77
CA LEU A 84 -17.38 5.22 -4.35
C LEU A 84 -15.89 5.44 -4.63
N MET A 85 -15.54 5.91 -5.83
CA MET A 85 -14.15 6.17 -6.23
C MET A 85 -13.52 7.37 -5.51
N THR A 86 -14.30 8.43 -5.27
CA THR A 86 -13.84 9.66 -4.62
C THR A 86 -13.98 9.64 -3.10
N ALA A 87 -14.38 8.51 -2.51
CA ALA A 87 -14.48 8.38 -1.06
C ALA A 87 -13.10 8.61 -0.43
N ALA A 88 -13.02 9.48 0.59
CA ALA A 88 -11.77 9.83 1.27
C ALA A 88 -11.02 8.58 1.77
N ASP A 89 -11.80 7.64 2.28
CA ASP A 89 -11.39 6.31 2.72
C ASP A 89 -10.69 5.46 1.66
N VAL A 90 -11.11 5.56 0.40
CA VAL A 90 -10.55 4.82 -0.74
C VAL A 90 -9.31 5.52 -1.25
N LEU A 91 -9.36 6.86 -1.33
CA LEU A 91 -8.21 7.68 -1.69
C LEU A 91 -7.07 7.53 -0.69
N GLU A 92 -7.36 7.43 0.60
CA GLU A 92 -6.35 7.21 1.63
C GLU A 92 -5.68 5.84 1.46
N SER A 93 -6.45 4.77 1.27
CA SER A 93 -5.89 3.43 1.02
C SER A 93 -5.11 3.38 -0.29
N LEU A 94 -5.58 4.03 -1.37
CA LEU A 94 -4.82 4.16 -2.63
C LEU A 94 -3.50 4.90 -2.42
N ASN A 95 -3.50 6.04 -1.71
CA ASN A 95 -2.27 6.81 -1.46
C ASN A 95 -1.28 6.07 -0.53
N ARG A 96 -1.74 5.07 0.23
CA ARG A 96 -0.86 4.18 1.02
C ARG A 96 -0.31 3.04 0.18
N LEU A 97 -1.09 2.55 -0.78
CA LEU A 97 -0.72 1.47 -1.70
C LEU A 97 0.05 1.96 -2.94
N GLU A 98 0.08 3.27 -3.18
CA GLU A 98 0.76 3.91 -4.30
C GLU A 98 1.66 5.05 -3.78
N VAL A 99 2.94 4.99 -4.11
CA VAL A 99 3.92 6.03 -3.77
C VAL A 99 4.51 6.55 -5.07
N GLN A 100 4.31 7.84 -5.35
CA GLN A 100 4.84 8.52 -6.55
C GLN A 100 4.38 7.91 -7.90
N GLY A 101 3.16 7.36 -7.99
CA GLY A 101 2.70 6.72 -9.21
C GLY A 101 3.06 5.24 -9.34
N GLU A 102 3.80 4.68 -8.37
CA GLU A 102 4.18 3.28 -8.36
C GLU A 102 3.50 2.51 -7.22
N PRO A 103 3.01 1.28 -7.47
CA PRO A 103 2.45 0.44 -6.41
C PRO A 103 3.55 0.00 -5.43
N VAL A 104 3.21 -0.02 -4.14
CA VAL A 104 4.13 -0.41 -3.06
C VAL A 104 4.62 -1.86 -3.17
N TRP A 105 5.66 -2.20 -2.43
CA TRP A 105 6.21 -3.55 -2.42
C TRP A 105 5.31 -4.50 -1.60
N GLY A 106 5.33 -5.78 -1.96
CA GLY A 106 4.50 -6.82 -1.30
C GLY A 106 3.17 -7.11 -2.00
N LEU A 107 2.84 -6.39 -3.07
CA LEU A 107 1.70 -6.69 -3.95
C LEU A 107 2.08 -7.72 -5.01
N SER A 108 1.19 -8.68 -5.23
CA SER A 108 1.19 -9.56 -6.39
C SER A 108 0.99 -8.77 -7.70
N THR A 109 1.26 -9.40 -8.83
CA THR A 109 1.07 -8.76 -10.15
C THR A 109 -0.39 -8.33 -10.36
N GLU A 110 -1.35 -9.18 -9.98
CA GLU A 110 -2.79 -8.91 -10.10
C GLU A 110 -3.22 -7.72 -9.23
N GLU A 111 -2.73 -7.65 -7.98
CA GLU A 111 -3.05 -6.53 -7.08
C GLU A 111 -2.43 -5.21 -7.56
N ARG A 112 -1.24 -5.25 -8.16
CA ARG A 112 -0.60 -4.07 -8.75
C ARG A 112 -1.42 -3.52 -9.91
N GLU A 113 -1.85 -4.39 -10.82
CA GLU A 113 -2.72 -3.99 -11.94
C GLU A 113 -4.02 -3.38 -11.43
N MET A 114 -4.65 -4.00 -10.43
CA MET A 114 -5.86 -3.48 -9.80
C MET A 114 -5.67 -2.07 -9.23
N ILE A 115 -4.56 -1.79 -8.53
CA ILE A 115 -4.28 -0.47 -7.97
C ILE A 115 -4.07 0.57 -9.08
N VAL A 116 -3.35 0.22 -10.14
CA VAL A 116 -3.15 1.11 -11.30
C VAL A 116 -4.50 1.42 -11.95
N THR A 117 -5.33 0.42 -12.22
CA THR A 117 -6.67 0.62 -12.78
C THR A 117 -7.57 1.43 -11.85
N ALA A 118 -7.53 1.19 -10.55
CA ALA A 118 -8.29 1.97 -9.57
C ALA A 118 -7.85 3.45 -9.59
N ARG A 119 -6.55 3.72 -9.72
CA ARG A 119 -6.03 5.09 -9.82
C ARG A 119 -6.45 5.79 -11.10
N GLU A 120 -6.42 5.08 -12.22
CA GLU A 120 -6.93 5.58 -13.50
C GLU A 120 -8.41 5.95 -13.38
N LYS A 121 -9.25 5.06 -12.83
CA LYS A 121 -10.68 5.33 -12.63
C LYS A 121 -10.96 6.52 -11.71
N VAL A 122 -10.16 6.71 -10.66
CA VAL A 122 -10.25 7.89 -9.79
C VAL A 122 -9.92 9.17 -10.58
N ASN A 123 -8.92 9.14 -11.45
CA ASN A 123 -8.53 10.29 -12.26
C ASN A 123 -9.54 10.61 -13.39
N GLU A 124 -10.30 9.62 -13.85
CA GLU A 124 -11.36 9.79 -14.85
C GLU A 124 -12.67 10.38 -14.29
N CYS A 125 -12.85 10.38 -12.96
CA CYS A 125 -14.06 10.86 -12.28
C CYS A 125 -14.13 12.38 -12.11
#